data_AF-A0A955ZDC5-F1
#
_entry.id   AF-A0A955ZDC5-F1
#
_cell.length_a   1.000
_cell.length_b   1.000
_cell.length_c   1.000
_cell.angle_alpha   90.00
_cell.angle_beta   90.00
_cell.angle_gamma   90.00
#
_symmetry.space_group_name_H-M   'P 1'
#
loop_
_entity.id
_entity.type
_entity.pdbx_description
1 polymer ?
#
loop_
_entity_poly.entity_id
_entity_poly.type
_entity_poly.pdbx_seq_one_letter_code
_entity_poly.pdbx_strand_id
1 'polypeptide(L)'
;MRSKGVLLSLALGAMTLAGCLAPPSQASRVTDAARELNLATRFGRMDIALSHTANGARDAFLDRRGQWGKHLRIVDVELAGLAMKDEHQATVQVDVAWVRVNDENLRTTRVAQVWRDDEGWQLIREQRLAGDLGLFGEPIPVTASEARDVQFPSRTIR
;
A
#
# COMPACT_ATOMS: atom_id res chain seq x y z
N MET A 1 36.08 -57.83 -21.38
CA MET A 1 34.86 -57.14 -20.93
C MET A 1 35.21 -55.73 -20.48
N ARG A 2 34.91 -54.71 -21.31
CA ARG A 2 35.18 -53.29 -21.00
C ARG A 2 33.87 -52.60 -20.65
N SER A 3 33.82 -52.05 -19.44
CA SER A 3 32.69 -51.32 -18.87
C SER A 3 32.40 -50.05 -19.69
N LYS A 4 31.34 -50.08 -20.49
CA LYS A 4 30.84 -48.94 -21.31
C LYS A 4 29.68 -48.19 -20.64
N GLY A 5 29.39 -48.46 -19.37
CA GLY A 5 28.12 -48.06 -18.72
C GLY A 5 28.10 -46.73 -17.97
N VAL A 6 29.23 -46.01 -17.85
CA VAL A 6 29.31 -44.86 -16.90
C VAL A 6 29.25 -43.49 -17.58
N LEU A 7 29.45 -43.40 -18.90
CA LEU A 7 29.54 -42.10 -19.60
C LEU A 7 28.19 -41.52 -20.06
N LEU A 8 27.09 -42.27 -19.97
CA LEU A 8 25.78 -41.83 -20.49
C LEU A 8 24.91 -41.09 -19.46
N SER A 9 25.33 -41.03 -18.18
CA SER A 9 24.52 -40.45 -17.11
C SER A 9 24.89 -39.00 -16.77
N LEU A 10 25.94 -38.43 -17.36
CA LEU A 10 26.38 -37.06 -17.06
C LEU A 10 25.84 -35.99 -18.03
N ALA A 11 25.26 -36.38 -19.17
CA ALA A 11 24.79 -35.43 -20.19
C ALA A 11 23.33 -34.98 -20.01
N LEU A 12 22.53 -35.67 -19.18
CA LEU A 12 21.10 -35.40 -19.02
C LEU A 12 20.76 -34.45 -17.85
N GLY A 13 21.75 -34.04 -17.06
CA GLY A 13 21.57 -33.16 -15.89
C GLY A 13 21.76 -31.67 -16.15
N ALA A 14 22.14 -31.25 -17.36
CA ALA A 14 22.55 -29.88 -17.65
C ALA A 14 21.46 -28.98 -18.28
N MET A 15 20.26 -29.50 -18.57
CA MET A 15 19.20 -28.76 -19.28
C MET A 15 18.09 -28.19 -18.37
N THR A 16 18.14 -28.37 -17.05
CA THR A 16 17.06 -27.94 -16.14
C THR A 16 17.23 -26.55 -15.52
N LEU A 17 18.25 -25.77 -15.93
CA LEU A 17 18.55 -24.45 -15.34
C LEU A 17 18.33 -23.25 -16.26
N ALA A 18 17.82 -23.46 -17.48
CA ALA A 18 17.38 -22.36 -18.35
C ALA A 18 15.96 -21.89 -17.96
N GLY A 19 15.78 -21.47 -16.71
CA GLY A 19 14.62 -20.66 -16.34
C GLY A 19 14.67 -19.36 -17.14
N CYS A 20 13.64 -19.06 -17.93
CA CYS A 20 13.59 -17.84 -18.72
C CYS A 20 13.67 -16.61 -17.80
N LEU A 21 14.81 -15.93 -17.79
CA LEU A 21 15.05 -14.62 -17.17
C LEU A 21 14.38 -13.52 -18.02
N ALA A 22 13.08 -13.64 -18.30
CA ALA A 22 12.35 -12.55 -18.92
C ALA A 22 12.28 -11.37 -17.94
N PRO A 23 12.55 -10.13 -18.38
CA PRO A 23 12.40 -8.96 -17.52
C PRO A 23 10.96 -8.85 -17.01
N PRO A 24 10.74 -8.32 -15.79
CA PRO A 24 9.41 -8.19 -15.23
C PRO A 24 8.55 -7.29 -16.12
N SER A 25 7.26 -7.63 -16.24
CA SER A 25 6.29 -6.82 -16.98
C SER A 25 6.12 -5.45 -16.33
N GLN A 26 5.68 -4.45 -17.10
CA GLN A 26 5.40 -3.11 -16.56
C GLN A 26 4.37 -3.14 -15.41
N ALA A 27 3.36 -4.01 -15.52
CA ALA A 27 2.39 -4.25 -14.46
C ALA A 27 3.03 -4.78 -13.17
N SER A 28 4.01 -5.69 -13.28
CA SER A 28 4.78 -6.16 -12.11
C SER A 28 5.60 -5.02 -11.51
N ARG A 29 6.34 -4.29 -12.35
CA ARG A 29 7.21 -3.19 -11.89
C ARG A 29 6.45 -2.12 -11.11
N VAL A 30 5.27 -1.68 -11.61
CA VAL A 30 4.45 -0.71 -10.88
C VAL A 30 3.82 -1.30 -9.62
N THR A 31 3.45 -2.58 -9.63
CA THR A 31 2.93 -3.27 -8.44
C THR A 31 3.99 -3.31 -7.33
N ASP A 32 5.24 -3.62 -7.70
CA ASP A 32 6.36 -3.70 -6.77
C ASP A 32 6.70 -2.31 -6.20
N ALA A 33 6.78 -1.29 -7.06
CA ALA A 33 6.99 0.10 -6.64
C ALA A 33 5.88 0.60 -5.70
N ALA A 34 4.61 0.33 -6.04
CA ALA A 34 3.48 0.69 -5.20
C ALA A 34 3.49 -0.04 -3.86
N ARG A 35 3.82 -1.34 -3.85
CA ARG A 35 3.96 -2.12 -2.62
C ARG A 35 5.04 -1.52 -1.73
N GLU A 36 6.22 -1.26 -2.29
CA GLU A 36 7.36 -0.72 -1.55
C GLU A 36 7.03 0.66 -0.96
N LEU A 37 6.47 1.57 -1.76
CA LEU A 37 6.03 2.89 -1.30
C LEU A 37 5.02 2.78 -0.15
N ASN A 38 3.98 1.96 -0.28
CA ASN A 38 2.92 1.88 0.73
C ASN A 38 3.40 1.22 2.03
N LEU A 39 4.21 0.17 1.94
CA LEU A 39 4.83 -0.45 3.13
C LEU A 39 5.82 0.49 3.81
N ALA A 40 6.69 1.14 3.04
CA ALA A 40 7.62 2.14 3.57
C ALA A 40 6.85 3.26 4.30
N THR A 41 5.78 3.76 3.69
CA THR A 41 4.93 4.78 4.31
C THR A 41 4.32 4.29 5.63
N ARG A 42 3.74 3.08 5.66
CA ARG A 42 3.14 2.51 6.87
C ARG A 42 4.11 2.46 8.04
N PHE A 43 5.38 2.15 7.77
CA PHE A 43 6.43 2.05 8.78
C PHE A 43 7.22 3.35 9.00
N GLY A 44 6.80 4.47 8.41
CA GLY A 44 7.46 5.77 8.58
C GLY A 44 8.80 5.90 7.85
N ARG A 45 9.12 5.00 6.92
CA ARG A 45 10.31 5.05 6.05
C ARG A 45 10.10 6.03 4.90
N MET A 46 10.02 7.31 5.25
CA MET A 46 9.71 8.37 4.28
C MET A 46 10.80 8.54 3.22
N ASP A 47 12.05 8.20 3.55
CA ASP A 47 13.17 8.13 2.60
C ASP A 47 12.87 7.22 1.40
N ILE A 48 12.37 6.01 1.66
CA ILE A 48 11.98 5.04 0.62
C ILE A 48 10.68 5.47 -0.06
N ALA A 49 9.69 5.95 0.70
CA ALA A 49 8.42 6.38 0.09
C ALA A 49 8.63 7.52 -0.91
N LEU A 50 9.52 8.47 -0.60
CA LEU A 50 9.84 9.61 -1.47
C LEU A 50 10.71 9.24 -2.67
N SER A 51 11.46 8.12 -2.65
CA SER A 51 12.18 7.65 -3.84
C SER A 51 11.22 7.13 -4.93
N HIS A 52 10.03 6.67 -4.52
CA HIS A 52 8.94 6.24 -5.40
C HIS A 52 7.92 7.36 -5.69
N THR A 53 8.19 8.60 -5.25
CA THR A 53 7.29 9.74 -5.45
C THR A 53 7.94 10.77 -6.36
N ALA A 54 7.25 11.16 -7.43
CA ALA A 54 7.74 12.14 -8.38
C ALA A 54 8.01 13.48 -7.69
N ASN A 55 9.07 14.19 -8.10
CA ASN A 55 9.51 15.43 -7.46
C ASN A 55 8.36 16.45 -7.29
N GLY A 56 7.55 16.66 -8.33
CA GLY A 56 6.41 17.59 -8.29
C GLY A 56 5.22 17.14 -7.43
N ALA A 57 5.23 15.91 -6.91
CA ALA A 57 4.17 15.36 -6.06
C ALA A 57 4.58 15.21 -4.58
N ARG A 58 5.86 15.43 -4.23
CA ARG A 58 6.40 15.17 -2.88
C ARG A 58 5.74 16.01 -1.79
N ASP A 59 5.52 17.30 -2.03
CA ASP A 59 4.91 18.18 -1.02
C ASP A 59 3.48 17.72 -0.69
N ALA A 60 2.66 17.51 -1.73
CA ALA A 60 1.30 16.99 -1.56
C ALA A 60 1.27 15.59 -0.90
N PHE A 61 2.26 14.75 -1.19
CA PHE A 61 2.41 13.42 -0.58
C PHE A 61 2.69 13.51 0.92
N LEU A 62 3.60 14.40 1.31
CA LEU A 62 3.99 14.65 2.70
C LEU A 62 2.84 15.28 3.50
N ASP A 63 2.17 16.29 2.92
CA ASP A 63 1.05 16.98 3.55
C ASP A 63 -0.06 15.99 3.95
N ARG A 64 -0.44 15.10 3.02
CA ARG A 64 -1.44 14.05 3.26
C ARG A 64 -1.06 13.06 4.36
N ARG A 65 0.23 12.95 4.67
CA ARG A 65 0.79 12.04 5.68
C ARG A 65 1.22 12.77 6.95
N GLY A 66 1.02 14.09 7.05
CA GLY A 66 1.48 14.88 8.19
C GLY A 66 0.88 14.46 9.54
N GLN A 67 -0.27 13.78 9.51
CA GLN A 67 -0.98 13.25 10.69
C GLN A 67 -0.65 11.80 11.02
N TRP A 68 0.01 11.08 10.11
CA TRP A 68 0.34 9.67 10.28
C TRP A 68 1.42 9.52 11.36
N GLY A 69 1.25 8.55 12.24
CA GLY A 69 2.11 8.35 13.42
C GLY A 69 1.91 9.35 14.56
N LYS A 70 1.15 10.44 14.36
CA LYS A 70 0.82 11.43 15.39
C LYS A 70 -0.59 11.27 15.92
N HIS A 71 -1.57 11.45 15.03
CA HIS A 71 -2.99 11.37 15.36
C HIS A 71 -3.66 10.17 14.69
N LEU A 72 -3.09 9.68 13.59
CA LEU A 72 -3.55 8.50 12.86
C LEU A 72 -2.51 7.38 12.99
N ARG A 73 -2.95 6.19 13.36
CA ARG A 73 -2.15 4.97 13.30
C ARG A 73 -2.62 4.15 12.11
N ILE A 74 -1.71 3.88 11.18
CA ILE A 74 -1.98 2.99 10.06
C ILE A 74 -1.88 1.56 10.55
N VAL A 75 -2.99 0.85 10.45
CA VAL A 75 -3.12 -0.54 10.87
C VAL A 75 -2.65 -1.46 9.76
N ASP A 76 -3.08 -1.22 8.52
CA ASP A 76 -2.71 -2.04 7.37
C ASP A 76 -2.77 -1.27 6.05
N VAL A 77 -2.06 -1.79 5.04
CA VAL A 77 -2.09 -1.30 3.65
C VAL A 77 -2.16 -2.48 2.69
N GLU A 78 -3.16 -2.49 1.81
CA GLU A 78 -3.39 -3.56 0.85
C GLU A 78 -3.56 -3.01 -0.55
N LEU A 79 -2.91 -3.63 -1.55
CA LEU A 79 -3.13 -3.30 -2.95
C LEU A 79 -4.43 -3.97 -3.42
N ALA A 80 -5.48 -3.17 -3.61
CA ALA A 80 -6.82 -3.64 -3.95
C ALA A 80 -7.03 -3.84 -5.46
N GLY A 81 -6.20 -3.19 -6.30
CA GLY A 81 -6.31 -3.34 -7.74
C GLY A 81 -5.26 -2.57 -8.53
N LEU A 82 -5.07 -2.97 -9.78
CA LEU A 82 -4.20 -2.33 -10.75
C LEU A 82 -4.95 -2.16 -12.07
N ALA A 83 -4.89 -0.96 -12.64
CA ALA A 83 -5.34 -0.69 -14.00
C ALA A 83 -4.20 -0.04 -14.77
N MET A 84 -3.68 -0.74 -15.78
CA MET A 84 -2.75 -0.15 -16.75
C MET A 84 -3.55 0.72 -17.72
N LYS A 85 -3.15 1.97 -17.88
CA LYS A 85 -3.71 2.85 -18.93
C LYS A 85 -2.94 2.65 -20.24
N ASP A 86 -1.63 2.56 -20.13
CA ASP A 86 -0.67 2.25 -21.18
C ASP A 86 0.61 1.70 -20.53
N GLU A 87 1.69 1.51 -21.29
CA GLU A 87 2.96 0.96 -20.78
C GLU A 87 3.68 1.88 -19.78
N HIS A 88 3.32 3.17 -19.73
CA HIS A 88 3.97 4.19 -18.92
C HIS A 88 3.03 4.85 -17.90
N GLN A 89 1.75 4.49 -17.87
CA GLN A 89 0.77 5.03 -16.93
C GLN A 89 -0.11 3.93 -16.34
N ALA A 90 -0.30 4.00 -15.03
CA ALA A 90 -1.15 3.07 -14.31
C ALA A 90 -1.90 3.77 -13.17
N THR A 91 -3.01 3.18 -12.76
CA THR A 91 -3.70 3.51 -11.51
C THR A 91 -3.69 2.29 -10.60
N VAL A 92 -3.15 2.45 -9.41
CA VAL A 92 -3.15 1.45 -8.35
C VAL A 92 -4.18 1.86 -7.30
N GLN A 93 -5.06 0.95 -6.92
CA GLN A 93 -5.99 1.16 -5.82
C GLN A 93 -5.40 0.55 -4.54
N VAL A 94 -5.43 1.30 -3.46
CA VAL A 94 -4.88 0.89 -2.16
C VAL A 94 -5.94 1.05 -1.10
N ASP A 95 -6.17 -0.01 -0.34
CA ASP A 95 -6.93 0.05 0.90
C ASP A 95 -6.00 0.37 2.05
N VAL A 96 -6.32 1.43 2.78
CA VAL A 96 -5.59 1.83 3.98
C VAL A 96 -6.52 1.68 5.17
N ALA A 97 -6.17 0.77 6.07
CA ALA A 97 -6.85 0.57 7.34
C ALA A 97 -6.16 1.39 8.42
N TRP A 98 -6.92 2.16 9.20
CA TRP A 98 -6.35 3.10 10.16
C TRP A 98 -7.29 3.36 11.35
N VAL A 99 -6.70 3.81 12.45
CA VAL A 99 -7.42 4.26 13.66
C VAL A 99 -6.92 5.64 14.06
N ARG A 100 -7.75 6.41 14.77
CA ARG A 100 -7.25 7.60 15.46
C ARG A 100 -6.68 7.19 16.81
N VAL A 101 -5.67 7.90 17.29
CA VAL A 101 -5.05 7.58 18.58
C VAL A 101 -6.03 7.63 19.76
N ASN A 102 -7.07 8.46 19.67
CA ASN A 102 -8.07 8.66 20.73
C ASN A 102 -9.43 7.98 20.44
N ASP A 103 -9.50 7.07 19.46
CA ASP A 103 -10.76 6.41 19.08
C ASP A 103 -10.46 5.00 18.53
N GLU A 104 -11.12 3.99 19.11
CA GLU A 104 -10.94 2.57 18.81
C GLU A 104 -11.59 2.14 17.48
N ASN A 105 -12.34 3.02 16.82
CA ASN A 105 -12.98 2.70 15.56
C ASN A 105 -11.96 2.50 14.43
N LEU A 106 -11.88 1.25 13.95
CA LEU A 106 -11.18 0.90 12.72
C LEU A 106 -11.89 1.50 11.52
N ARG A 107 -11.12 2.22 10.70
CA ARG A 107 -11.57 2.87 9.48
C ARG A 107 -10.82 2.32 8.29
N THR A 108 -11.47 2.37 7.14
CA THR A 108 -10.86 1.98 5.87
C THR A 108 -11.12 3.03 4.82
N THR A 109 -10.06 3.48 4.18
CA THR A 109 -10.12 4.46 3.09
C THR A 109 -9.48 3.85 1.85
N ARG A 110 -10.21 3.87 0.73
CA ARG A 110 -9.65 3.46 -0.57
C ARG A 110 -9.04 4.66 -1.26
N VAL A 111 -7.78 4.53 -1.65
CA VAL A 111 -7.00 5.55 -2.35
C VAL A 111 -6.72 5.09 -3.77
N ALA A 112 -6.95 5.96 -4.75
CA ALA A 112 -6.43 5.81 -6.09
C ALA A 112 -5.08 6.53 -6.20
N GLN A 113 -4.05 5.78 -6.55
CA GLN A 113 -2.69 6.25 -6.80
C GLN A 113 -2.43 6.22 -8.31
N VAL A 114 -2.09 7.36 -8.89
CA VAL A 114 -1.72 7.48 -10.31
C VAL A 114 -0.20 7.46 -10.42
N TRP A 115 0.29 6.58 -11.27
CA TRP A 115 1.70 6.30 -11.46
C TRP A 115 2.14 6.58 -12.89
N ARG A 116 3.38 7.02 -13.06
CA ARG A 116 4.04 7.18 -14.36
C ARG A 116 5.43 6.54 -14.35
N ASP A 117 5.79 5.86 -15.42
CA ASP A 117 7.15 5.39 -15.67
C ASP A 117 7.93 6.51 -16.37
N ASP A 118 8.89 7.12 -15.67
CA ASP A 118 9.85 8.10 -16.19
C ASP A 118 11.23 7.74 -15.60
N GLU A 119 11.96 6.87 -16.30
CA GLU A 119 13.16 6.18 -15.79
C GLU A 119 12.91 5.33 -14.51
N GLY A 120 11.64 5.03 -14.24
CA GLY A 120 11.18 4.33 -13.05
C GLY A 120 9.74 4.70 -12.72
N TRP A 121 9.00 3.77 -12.13
CA TRP A 121 7.62 4.02 -11.73
C TRP A 121 7.58 4.96 -10.53
N GLN A 122 6.94 6.11 -10.71
CA GLN A 122 6.79 7.13 -9.68
C GLN A 122 5.32 7.51 -9.50
N LEU A 123 4.94 7.69 -8.24
CA LEU A 123 3.66 8.24 -7.84
C LEU A 123 3.61 9.73 -8.21
N ILE A 124 2.62 10.11 -9.02
CA ILE A 124 2.42 11.50 -9.44
C ILE A 124 1.18 12.13 -8.80
N ARG A 125 0.24 11.32 -8.33
CA ARG A 125 -1.00 11.80 -7.71
C ARG A 125 -1.65 10.72 -6.85
N GLU A 126 -2.31 11.17 -5.80
CA GLU A 126 -3.20 10.35 -4.97
C GLU A 126 -4.53 11.08 -4.81
N GLN A 127 -5.60 10.32 -4.69
CA GLN A 127 -6.88 10.84 -4.24
C GLN A 127 -7.68 9.75 -3.55
N ARG A 128 -8.50 10.15 -2.58
CA ARG A 128 -9.47 9.24 -1.99
C ARG A 128 -10.51 8.88 -3.04
N LEU A 129 -10.75 7.59 -3.20
CA LEU A 129 -11.77 7.04 -4.08
C LEU A 129 -13.05 6.75 -3.31
N ALA A 130 -12.93 6.13 -2.13
CA ALA A 130 -14.06 5.70 -1.30
C ALA A 130 -13.66 5.51 0.16
N GLY A 131 -14.62 5.09 1.00
CA GLY A 131 -14.41 4.80 2.42
C GLY A 131 -14.36 6.05 3.29
N ASP A 132 -13.84 5.88 4.49
CA ASP A 132 -13.83 6.87 5.55
C ASP A 132 -13.03 8.13 5.18
N LEU A 133 -13.49 9.28 5.69
CA LEU A 133 -12.79 10.56 5.60
C LEU A 133 -11.71 10.66 6.69
N GLY A 134 -10.70 11.48 6.44
CA GLY A 134 -9.71 11.91 7.43
C GLY A 134 -8.33 11.30 7.27
N LEU A 135 -8.17 10.28 6.41
CA LEU A 135 -6.86 9.71 6.11
C LEU A 135 -5.87 10.77 5.60
N PHE A 136 -6.36 11.74 4.82
CA PHE A 136 -5.58 12.86 4.28
C PHE A 136 -5.76 14.15 5.07
N GLY A 137 -6.26 14.05 6.31
CA GLY A 137 -6.53 15.21 7.18
C GLY A 137 -7.84 15.92 6.87
N GLU A 138 -8.73 15.32 6.08
CA GLU A 138 -10.08 15.87 5.90
C GLU A 138 -10.84 15.93 7.24
N PRO A 139 -11.65 16.97 7.49
CA PRO A 139 -12.49 17.01 8.68
C PRO A 139 -13.45 15.82 8.69
N ILE A 140 -13.47 15.10 9.80
CA ILE A 140 -14.33 13.93 9.98
C ILE A 140 -15.61 14.42 10.64
N PRO A 141 -16.79 14.22 10.01
CA PRO A 141 -18.06 14.56 10.65
C PRO A 141 -18.15 13.85 12.00
N VAL A 142 -18.32 14.61 13.07
CA VAL A 142 -18.63 14.04 14.38
C VAL A 142 -20.10 13.62 14.31
N THR A 143 -20.36 12.35 14.02
CA THR A 143 -21.70 11.79 14.28
C THR A 143 -21.88 11.86 15.79
N ALA A 144 -22.80 12.71 16.26
CA ALA A 144 -23.13 12.76 17.67
C ALA A 144 -23.46 11.34 18.12
N SER A 145 -22.63 10.80 19.02
CA SER A 145 -22.89 9.51 19.65
C SER A 145 -24.33 9.54 20.15
N GLU A 146 -25.15 8.56 19.79
CA GLU A 146 -26.38 8.28 20.51
C GLU A 146 -26.01 8.27 22.00
N ALA A 147 -26.76 9.05 22.78
CA ALA A 147 -26.49 9.25 24.19
C ALA A 147 -26.24 7.88 24.84
N ARG A 148 -25.15 7.76 25.59
CA ARG A 148 -24.84 6.55 26.37
C ARG A 148 -26.13 6.05 26.99
N ASP A 149 -26.55 4.86 26.59
CA ASP A 149 -27.71 4.20 27.15
C ASP A 149 -27.39 3.95 28.62
N VAL A 150 -27.83 4.86 29.50
CA VAL A 150 -27.62 4.78 30.95
C VAL A 150 -28.54 3.71 31.48
N GLN A 151 -28.18 2.46 31.23
CA GLN A 151 -29.01 1.29 31.51
C GLN A 151 -29.20 1.02 33.02
N PHE A 152 -28.52 1.78 33.88
CA PHE A 152 -28.66 1.65 35.34
C PHE A 152 -28.80 3.02 36.02
N PRO A 153 -30.03 3.48 36.33
CA PRO A 153 -30.22 4.63 37.20
C PRO A 153 -29.70 4.26 38.60
N SER A 154 -28.60 4.90 39.01
CA SER A 154 -28.04 4.74 40.35
C SER A 154 -29.02 5.32 41.37
N ARG A 155 -29.80 4.47 42.04
CA ARG A 155 -30.63 4.90 43.17
C ARG A 155 -29.72 5.12 44.38
N THR A 156 -29.52 6.37 44.76
CA THR A 156 -28.90 6.73 46.03
C THR A 156 -29.86 6.36 47.15
N ILE A 157 -29.48 5.41 48.01
CA ILE A 157 -30.22 5.13 49.26
C ILE A 157 -29.80 6.22 50.27
N ARG A 158 -30.78 6.98 50.76
CA ARG A 158 -30.61 7.91 51.89
C ARG A 158 -30.94 7.21 53.19
#